data_AF-A0A2M8NR21-F1
#
_entry.id   AF-A0A2M8NR21-F1
#
_cell.length_a   1.000
_cell.length_b   1.000
_cell.length_c   1.000
_cell.angle_alpha   90.00
_cell.angle_beta   90.00
_cell.angle_gamma   90.00
#
_symmetry.space_group_name_H-M   'P 1'
#
loop_
_entity.id
_entity.type
_entity.pdbx_description
1 polymer ?
#
loop_
_entity_poly.entity_id
_entity_poly.type
_entity_poly.pdbx_seq_one_letter_code
_entity_poly.pdbx_strand_id
1 'polypeptide(L)'
;WAGAHAFSIPAAAQNKQAAAQLIKFLTSERVAYEEAQLGFLPVRDDVWARLIEDASQSDVGLDRIRLETARIQINEDFRTPPLIAEWIPFSNIFFPQLQAIILGDVEPQAGLDAAAEATRQLMADAGYYD
;
A
#
# COMPACT_ATOMS: atom_id res chain seq x y z
N TRP A 1 3.57 8.67 0.98
CA TRP A 1 2.77 7.47 0.69
C TRP A 1 3.52 6.26 1.21
N ALA A 2 3.03 5.65 2.28
CA ALA A 2 3.43 4.28 2.64
C ALA A 2 2.41 3.35 1.97
N GLY A 3 2.86 2.26 1.36
CA GLY A 3 1.95 1.36 0.66
C GLY A 3 2.65 0.16 0.01
N ALA A 4 1.83 -0.82 -0.38
CA ALA A 4 2.25 -1.94 -1.20
C ALA A 4 2.27 -1.51 -2.69
N HIS A 5 3.27 -1.98 -3.42
CA HIS A 5 3.44 -1.67 -4.85
C HIS A 5 3.27 -2.96 -5.65
N ALA A 6 2.77 -2.81 -6.88
CA ALA A 6 2.58 -3.91 -7.80
C ALA A 6 3.15 -3.55 -9.18
N PHE A 7 3.54 -4.57 -9.94
CA PHE A 7 3.86 -4.43 -11.35
C PHE A 7 2.61 -4.62 -12.20
N SER A 8 2.46 -3.79 -13.23
CA SER A 8 1.39 -3.92 -14.22
C SER A 8 1.99 -3.94 -15.63
N ILE A 9 1.29 -4.58 -16.57
CA ILE A 9 1.66 -4.57 -17.98
C ILE A 9 0.87 -3.44 -18.64
N PRO A 10 1.52 -2.39 -19.17
CA PRO A 10 0.82 -1.32 -19.86
C PRO A 10 0.00 -1.86 -21.04
N ALA A 11 -1.19 -1.30 -21.27
CA ALA A 11 -2.04 -1.71 -22.39
C ALA A 11 -1.32 -1.58 -23.75
N ALA A 12 -0.50 -0.52 -23.89
CA ALA A 12 0.32 -0.23 -25.06
C ALA A 12 1.58 -1.13 -25.21
N ALA A 13 1.85 -2.03 -24.27
CA ALA A 13 3.02 -2.90 -24.36
C ALA A 13 2.96 -3.78 -25.62
N GLN A 14 4.04 -3.72 -26.40
CA GLN A 14 4.18 -4.46 -27.67
C GLN A 14 4.38 -5.96 -27.45
N ASN A 15 5.08 -6.36 -26.37
CA ASN A 15 5.31 -7.76 -26.03
C ASN A 15 4.81 -8.08 -24.61
N LYS A 16 3.49 -8.31 -24.50
CA LYS A 16 2.82 -8.59 -23.22
C LYS A 16 3.30 -9.91 -22.59
N GLN A 17 3.64 -10.90 -23.41
CA GLN A 17 4.13 -12.19 -22.91
C GLN A 17 5.51 -12.04 -22.24
N ALA A 18 6.46 -11.35 -22.87
CA ALA A 18 7.76 -11.09 -22.27
C ALA A 18 7.64 -10.24 -21.00
N ALA A 19 6.79 -9.22 -21.01
CA ALA A 19 6.51 -8.42 -19.81
C ALA A 19 5.96 -9.28 -18.66
N ALA A 20 5.04 -10.21 -18.94
CA ALA A 20 4.54 -11.14 -17.93
C ALA A 20 5.63 -12.07 -17.38
N GLN A 21 6.57 -12.54 -18.21
CA GLN A 21 7.69 -13.36 -17.76
C GLN A 21 8.65 -12.55 -16.86
N LEU A 22 8.91 -11.29 -17.20
CA LEU A 22 9.71 -10.41 -16.35
C LEU A 22 9.05 -10.20 -14.99
N ILE A 23 7.75 -9.92 -14.96
CA ILE A 23 7.02 -9.76 -13.69
C ILE A 23 7.11 -11.05 -12.87
N LYS A 24 6.89 -12.23 -13.47
CA LYS A 24 7.04 -13.53 -12.78
C LYS A 24 8.42 -13.72 -12.17
N PHE A 25 9.47 -13.30 -12.87
CA PHE A 25 10.83 -13.35 -12.36
C PHE A 25 11.01 -12.39 -11.17
N LEU A 26 10.60 -11.13 -11.32
CA LEU A 26 10.72 -10.10 -10.28
C LEU A 26 9.92 -10.47 -9.02
N THR A 27 8.78 -11.16 -9.17
CA THR A 27 7.93 -11.60 -8.05
C THR A 27 8.16 -13.08 -7.67
N SER A 28 9.27 -13.67 -8.09
CA SER A 28 9.63 -15.04 -7.73
C SER A 28 10.01 -15.12 -6.24
N GLU A 29 9.90 -16.31 -5.63
CA GLU A 29 10.28 -16.52 -4.22
C GLU A 29 11.71 -16.05 -3.95
N ARG A 30 12.65 -16.42 -4.82
CA ARG A 30 14.06 -16.03 -4.69
C ARG A 30 14.24 -14.51 -4.68
N VAL A 31 13.67 -13.79 -5.66
CA VAL A 31 13.84 -12.33 -5.76
C VAL A 31 13.13 -11.64 -4.59
N ALA A 32 11.92 -12.08 -4.23
CA ALA A 32 11.19 -11.54 -3.09
C ALA A 32 11.92 -11.77 -1.76
N TYR A 33 12.59 -12.91 -1.59
CA TYR A 33 13.44 -13.17 -0.43
C TYR A 33 14.67 -12.26 -0.41
N GLU A 34 15.37 -12.13 -1.54
CA GLU A 34 16.53 -11.22 -1.70
C GLU A 34 16.15 -9.76 -1.39
N GLU A 35 15.00 -9.29 -1.88
CA GLU A 35 14.48 -7.95 -1.56
C GLU A 35 14.13 -7.81 -0.08
N ALA A 36 13.56 -8.85 0.55
CA ALA A 36 13.23 -8.78 1.96
C ALA A 36 14.45 -8.63 2.88
N GLN A 37 15.62 -9.12 2.46
CA GLN A 37 16.88 -8.88 3.16
C GLN A 37 17.27 -7.39 3.20
N LEU A 38 16.74 -6.57 2.28
CA LEU A 38 16.93 -5.12 2.24
C LEU A 38 15.94 -4.35 3.14
N GLY A 39 15.05 -5.06 3.83
CA GLY A 39 14.04 -4.48 4.73
C GLY A 39 12.65 -4.32 4.12
N PHE A 40 12.43 -4.79 2.88
CA PHE A 40 11.09 -4.84 2.30
C PHE A 40 10.26 -5.96 2.93
N LEU A 41 8.98 -5.69 3.20
CA LEU A 41 8.06 -6.73 3.67
C LEU A 41 7.52 -7.52 2.46
N PRO A 42 7.69 -8.84 2.41
CA PRO A 42 7.23 -9.63 1.27
C PRO A 42 5.71 -9.79 1.28
N VAL A 43 5.15 -10.10 0.11
CA VAL A 43 3.71 -10.40 -0.05
C VAL A 43 3.41 -11.89 -0.12
N ARG A 44 4.43 -12.75 -0.23
CA ARG A 44 4.26 -14.21 -0.36
C ARG A 44 4.41 -14.90 1.00
N ASP A 45 3.50 -15.83 1.30
CA ASP A 45 3.53 -16.59 2.55
C ASP A 45 4.76 -17.50 2.68
N ASP A 46 5.26 -18.05 1.57
CA ASP A 46 6.44 -18.92 1.57
C ASP A 46 7.71 -18.14 1.94
N VAL A 47 7.87 -16.92 1.43
CA VAL A 47 8.96 -16.02 1.81
C VAL A 47 8.83 -15.58 3.27
N TRP A 48 7.62 -15.30 3.76
CA TRP A 48 7.39 -15.01 5.18
C TRP A 48 7.84 -16.14 6.10
N ALA A 49 7.46 -17.38 5.78
CA ALA A 49 7.85 -18.55 6.56
C ALA A 49 9.38 -18.70 6.61
N ARG A 50 10.03 -18.52 5.45
CA ARG A 50 11.49 -18.59 5.35
C ARG A 50 12.19 -17.50 6.15
N LEU A 51 11.73 -16.25 6.07
CA LEU A 51 12.33 -15.13 6.82
C LEU A 51 12.20 -15.31 8.33
N ILE A 52 11.04 -15.79 8.80
CA ILE A 52 10.82 -16.02 10.24
C ILE A 52 11.71 -17.17 10.74
N GLU A 53 11.86 -18.23 9.95
CA GLU A 53 12.78 -19.32 10.27
C GLU A 53 14.22 -18.82 10.35
N ASP A 54 14.70 -18.09 9.33
CA ASP A 54 16.06 -17.54 9.32
C ASP A 54 16.30 -16.59 10.51
N ALA A 55 15.33 -15.71 10.80
CA ALA A 55 15.40 -14.79 11.92
C ALA A 55 15.35 -15.48 13.30
N SER A 56 14.76 -16.68 13.38
CA SER A 56 14.74 -17.48 14.61
C SER A 56 16.13 -18.00 15.01
N GLN A 57 17.07 -18.03 14.06
CA GLN A 57 18.46 -18.43 14.25
C GLN A 57 19.36 -17.23 14.62
N SER A 58 18.82 -16.01 14.68
CA SER A 58 19.57 -14.81 15.07
C SER A 58 19.77 -14.73 16.58
N ASP A 59 20.97 -14.33 17.01
CA ASP A 59 21.25 -13.99 18.41
C ASP A 59 20.58 -12.68 18.86
N VAL A 60 20.04 -11.90 17.90
CA VAL A 60 19.31 -10.67 18.18
C VAL A 60 17.83 -11.01 18.42
N GLY A 61 17.41 -10.99 19.69
CA GLY A 61 16.05 -11.38 20.07
C GLY A 61 14.92 -10.59 19.38
N LEU A 62 15.20 -9.40 18.83
CA LEU A 62 14.21 -8.60 18.09
C LEU A 62 13.99 -9.06 16.64
N ASP A 63 14.89 -9.84 16.03
CA ASP A 63 14.80 -10.16 14.60
C ASP A 63 13.58 -10.98 14.25
N ARG A 64 13.26 -11.99 15.06
CA ARG A 64 12.04 -12.76 14.90
C ARG A 64 10.81 -11.93 15.26
N ILE A 65 10.85 -11.25 16.41
CA ILE A 65 9.71 -10.50 16.97
C ILE A 65 9.23 -9.43 16.00
N ARG A 66 10.16 -8.68 15.36
CA ARG A 66 9.79 -7.63 14.41
C ARG A 66 9.06 -8.17 13.19
N LEU A 67 9.46 -9.35 12.69
CA LEU A 67 8.83 -10.00 11.53
C LEU A 67 7.46 -10.56 11.89
N GLU A 68 7.33 -11.26 13.02
CA GLU A 68 6.04 -11.78 13.49
C GLU A 68 5.05 -10.64 13.74
N THR A 69 5.50 -9.55 14.37
CA THR A 69 4.68 -8.34 14.59
C THR A 69 4.26 -7.71 13.26
N ALA A 70 5.18 -7.52 12.32
CA ALA A 70 4.87 -6.96 11.01
C ALA A 70 3.84 -7.83 10.25
N ARG A 71 3.92 -9.16 10.38
CA ARG A 71 2.94 -10.07 9.77
C ARG A 71 1.55 -9.93 10.38
N ILE A 72 1.44 -9.71 11.70
CA ILE A 72 0.17 -9.38 12.35
C ILE A 72 -0.40 -8.08 11.77
N GLN A 73 0.40 -7.02 11.68
CA GLN A 73 -0.03 -5.74 11.12
C GLN A 73 -0.52 -5.85 9.67
N ILE A 74 0.16 -6.65 8.84
CA ILE A 74 -0.27 -6.89 7.46
C ILE A 74 -1.62 -7.59 7.41
N ASN A 75 -1.86 -8.56 8.29
CA ASN A 75 -3.13 -9.31 8.32
C ASN A 75 -4.27 -8.49 8.93
N GLU A 76 -3.99 -7.70 9.97
CA GLU A 76 -5.02 -7.08 10.80
C GLU A 76 -5.25 -5.61 10.46
N ASP A 77 -4.22 -4.85 10.08
CA ASP A 77 -4.28 -3.39 10.00
C ASP A 77 -4.12 -2.84 8.58
N PHE A 78 -3.42 -3.57 7.70
CA PHE A 78 -3.22 -3.10 6.34
C PHE A 78 -4.55 -3.18 5.59
N ARG A 79 -4.98 -2.03 5.06
CA ARG A 79 -6.17 -1.92 4.24
C ARG A 79 -5.78 -1.31 2.91
N THR A 80 -6.26 -1.93 1.84
CA THR A 80 -6.17 -1.31 0.53
C THR A 80 -7.00 -0.03 0.54
N PRO A 81 -6.57 1.01 -0.20
CA PRO A 81 -7.45 2.13 -0.45
C PRO A 81 -8.76 1.65 -1.11
N PRO A 82 -9.85 2.43 -1.01
CA PRO A 82 -11.06 2.21 -1.79
C PRO A 82 -10.75 1.91 -3.25
N LEU A 83 -11.28 0.79 -3.77
CA LEU A 83 -11.02 0.32 -5.14
C LEU A 83 -12.01 0.95 -6.14
N ILE A 84 -12.05 2.28 -6.15
CA ILE A 84 -12.89 3.09 -7.05
C ILE A 84 -12.00 3.99 -7.92
N ALA A 85 -12.48 4.40 -9.10
CA ALA A 85 -11.70 5.25 -10.01
C ALA A 85 -11.38 6.62 -9.39
N GLU A 86 -12.25 7.07 -8.49
CA GLU A 86 -12.24 8.36 -7.83
C GLU A 86 -11.31 8.39 -6.61
N TRP A 87 -10.67 7.28 -6.24
CA TRP A 87 -9.75 7.25 -5.09
C TRP A 87 -8.66 8.30 -5.19
N ILE A 88 -8.03 8.43 -6.36
CA ILE A 88 -6.98 9.42 -6.58
C ILE A 88 -7.55 10.85 -6.51
N PRO A 89 -8.60 11.22 -7.27
CA PRO A 89 -9.29 12.50 -7.10
C PRO A 89 -9.68 12.83 -5.65
N PHE A 90 -10.28 11.88 -4.93
CA PHE A 90 -10.61 12.02 -3.52
C PHE A 90 -9.38 12.33 -2.67
N SER A 91 -8.29 11.56 -2.84
CA SER A 91 -7.06 11.75 -2.08
C SER A 91 -6.44 13.13 -2.30
N ASN A 92 -6.58 13.68 -3.51
CA ASN A 92 -6.14 15.04 -3.84
C ASN A 92 -6.99 16.13 -3.19
N ILE A 93 -8.24 15.84 -2.81
CA ILE A 93 -9.11 16.73 -2.03
C ILE A 93 -8.76 16.62 -0.54
N PHE A 94 -8.68 15.39 -0.03
CA PHE A 94 -8.59 15.12 1.40
C PHE A 94 -7.22 15.44 2.00
N PHE A 95 -6.12 14.99 1.38
CA PHE A 95 -4.80 15.11 2.00
C PHE A 95 -4.32 16.56 2.22
N PRO A 96 -4.60 17.53 1.33
CA PRO A 96 -4.30 18.93 1.61
C PRO A 96 -5.03 19.48 2.84
N GLN A 97 -6.29 19.12 3.03
CA GLN A 97 -7.07 19.51 4.22
C GLN A 97 -6.47 18.88 5.48
N LEU A 98 -6.13 17.58 5.43
CA LEU A 98 -5.48 16.90 6.54
C LEU A 98 -4.14 17.56 6.91
N GLN A 99 -3.35 17.95 5.90
CA GLN A 99 -2.08 18.64 6.13
C GLN A 99 -2.29 20.01 6.79
N ALA A 100 -3.25 20.81 6.33
CA ALA A 100 -3.58 22.10 6.92
C ALA A 100 -4.03 21.97 8.38
N ILE A 101 -4.81 20.93 8.70
CA ILE A 101 -5.21 20.60 10.07
C ILE A 101 -3.99 20.28 10.95
N ILE A 102 -3.07 19.43 10.46
CA ILE A 102 -1.86 19.04 11.19
C ILE A 102 -0.96 20.26 11.46
N LEU A 103 -0.89 21.21 10.53
CA LEU A 103 -0.11 22.44 10.67
C LEU A 103 -0.80 23.52 11.53
N GLY A 104 -2.08 23.31 11.87
CA GLY A 104 -2.88 24.28 12.62
C GLY A 104 -3.40 25.46 11.79
N ASP A 105 -3.35 25.36 10.45
CA ASP A 105 -3.87 26.38 9.54
C ASP A 105 -5.41 26.39 9.50
N VAL A 106 -6.03 25.25 9.83
CA VAL A 106 -7.49 25.05 9.82
C VAL A 106 -7.90 24.20 11.03
N GLU A 107 -9.01 24.57 11.67
CA GLU A 107 -9.61 23.77 12.74
C GLU A 107 -10.03 22.39 12.23
N PRO A 108 -9.78 21.28 12.97
CA PRO A 108 -10.02 19.92 12.50
C PRO A 108 -11.42 19.69 11.93
N GLN A 109 -12.47 20.14 12.62
CA GLN A 109 -13.85 19.96 12.17
C GLN A 109 -14.11 20.69 10.84
N ALA A 110 -13.66 21.95 10.73
CA ALA A 110 -13.89 22.75 9.53
C ALA A 110 -13.18 22.18 8.30
N GLY A 111 -11.93 21.72 8.44
CA GLY A 111 -11.20 21.10 7.33
C GLY A 111 -11.79 19.76 6.89
N LEU A 112 -12.25 18.94 7.85
CA LEU A 112 -12.94 17.68 7.55
C LEU A 112 -14.29 17.91 6.88
N ASP A 113 -15.08 18.89 7.33
CA ASP A 113 -16.37 19.24 6.72
C ASP A 113 -16.19 19.73 5.28
N ALA A 114 -15.17 20.57 5.04
CA ALA A 114 -14.83 21.04 3.70
C ALA A 114 -14.40 19.89 2.77
N ALA A 115 -13.56 18.97 3.25
CA ALA A 115 -13.16 17.78 2.51
C ALA A 115 -14.36 16.88 2.18
N ALA A 116 -15.28 16.70 3.14
CA ALA A 116 -16.48 15.88 2.99
C ALA A 116 -17.44 16.47 1.94
N GLU A 117 -17.66 17.78 1.95
CA GLU A 117 -18.51 18.45 0.96
C GLU A 117 -17.92 18.37 -0.45
N ALA A 118 -16.63 18.69 -0.60
CA ALA A 118 -15.96 18.59 -1.90
C ALA A 118 -15.94 17.14 -2.43
N THR A 119 -15.77 16.16 -1.53
CA THR A 119 -15.87 14.74 -1.89
C THR A 119 -17.28 14.36 -2.31
N ARG A 120 -18.31 14.86 -1.62
CA ARG A 120 -19.72 14.61 -1.98
C ARG A 120 -20.02 15.10 -3.40
N GLN A 121 -19.53 16.28 -3.75
CA GLN A 121 -19.66 16.79 -5.12
C GLN A 121 -18.90 15.91 -6.13
N LEU A 122 -17.66 15.52 -5.83
CA LEU A 122 -16.90 14.59 -6.68
C LEU A 122 -17.67 13.28 -6.93
N MET A 123 -18.26 12.70 -5.89
CA MET A 123 -19.05 11.47 -6.01
C MET A 123 -20.34 11.69 -6.83
N ALA A 124 -21.03 12.83 -6.65
CA ALA A 124 -22.20 13.20 -7.45
C ALA A 124 -21.85 13.33 -8.94
N ASP A 125 -20.76 14.04 -9.26
CA ASP A 125 -20.29 14.24 -10.63
C ASP A 125 -19.88 12.92 -11.31
N ALA A 126 -19.39 11.96 -10.51
CA ALA A 126 -19.08 10.60 -10.95
C ALA A 126 -20.32 9.68 -11.06
N GLY A 127 -21.52 10.17 -10.70
CA GLY A 127 -22.79 9.43 -10.83
C GLY A 127 -23.08 8.44 -9.70
N TYR A 128 -22.48 8.62 -8.53
CA TYR A 128 -22.77 7.79 -7.36
C TYR A 128 -24.05 8.20 -6.61
N TYR A 129 -24.59 9.38 -6.89
CA TYR A 129 -25.83 9.90 -6.31
C TYR A 129 -26.80 10.28 -7.44
N ASP A 130 -28.10 10.15 -7.16
CA ASP A 130 -29.21 10.57 -8.05
C ASP A 130 -29.46 12.09 -7.96
#